data_AF-A0A1B6CHZ8-F1
#
_entry.id   AF-A0A1B6CHZ8-F1
#
_cell.length_a   1.000
_cell.length_b   1.000
_cell.length_c   1.000
_cell.angle_alpha   90.00
_cell.angle_beta   90.00
_cell.angle_gamma   90.00
#
_symmetry.space_group_name_H-M   'P 1'
#
loop_
_entity.id
_entity.type
_entity.pdbx_description
1 polymer ?
#
loop_
_entity_poly.entity_id
_entity_poly.type
_entity_poly.pdbx_seq_one_letter_code
_entity_poly.pdbx_strand_id
1 'polypeptide(L)'
;MSELEPQLSSDLIARSLNYHGQMLQKTWESEKSDNLQKMGINNLEFTVYQQRQKYLSFQDRGKRLKLQQFIVKKSNELFDPNVMQIEETRSRPVDSGHFALMPPFGYFLSLDKTSRLQHLFQILKIGDAIISNVTTKNNAGLILKVVCVGLENVYSVDDLNVKAFCPTSKLISAVDKKNQSRSFMVNDLVCCEVLEVIPECEKIICGMSGTYSSIHRARLGLFHPEDFPEPYKLAQEPRTEHYESMLEKSVGFNNPNSINCLSNSMGLGQLHFSNMVALNGRFPEMEYATELRQAQATKWAFRSVADGIEHFKAGRQTEAFQ
;
A
#
# COMPACT_ATOMS: atom_id res chain seq x y z
N MET A 1 14.91 -32.29 -9.00
CA MET A 1 14.26 -31.15 -8.34
C MET A 1 13.24 -30.60 -9.32
N SER A 2 11.97 -30.89 -9.12
CA SER A 2 10.89 -30.30 -9.91
C SER A 2 10.78 -28.83 -9.55
N GLU A 3 11.13 -27.93 -10.47
CA GLU A 3 10.75 -26.53 -10.37
C GLU A 3 9.22 -26.50 -10.25
N LEU A 4 8.69 -26.07 -9.09
CA LEU A 4 7.28 -25.75 -8.97
C LEU A 4 7.02 -24.63 -9.99
N GLU A 5 6.16 -24.89 -10.98
CA GLU A 5 5.72 -23.83 -11.87
C GLU A 5 5.11 -22.69 -11.04
N PRO A 6 5.53 -21.43 -11.27
CA PRO A 6 5.00 -20.31 -10.51
C PRO A 6 3.50 -20.19 -10.78
N GLN A 7 2.70 -20.32 -9.72
CA GLN A 7 1.25 -20.21 -9.78
C GLN A 7 0.87 -18.75 -10.05
N LEU A 8 0.43 -18.46 -11.28
CA LEU A 8 0.07 -17.11 -11.71
C LEU A 8 -1.24 -16.63 -11.08
N SER A 9 -1.33 -15.33 -10.80
CA SER A 9 -2.56 -14.69 -10.32
C SER A 9 -3.61 -14.60 -11.43
N SER A 10 -4.67 -15.40 -11.32
CA SER A 10 -5.79 -15.41 -12.26
C SER A 10 -6.55 -14.08 -12.31
N ASP A 11 -6.69 -13.39 -11.17
CA ASP A 11 -7.31 -12.06 -11.09
C ASP A 11 -6.52 -11.01 -11.88
N LEU A 12 -5.20 -10.96 -11.71
CA LEU A 12 -4.36 -9.99 -12.43
C LEU A 12 -4.36 -10.24 -13.94
N ILE A 13 -4.32 -11.51 -14.35
CA ILE A 13 -4.43 -11.89 -15.76
C ILE A 13 -5.81 -11.46 -16.31
N ALA A 14 -6.90 -11.75 -15.61
CA ALA A 14 -8.25 -11.37 -16.02
C ALA A 14 -8.40 -9.85 -16.18
N ARG A 15 -7.83 -9.05 -15.25
CA ARG A 15 -7.81 -7.58 -15.36
C ARG A 15 -7.02 -7.11 -16.58
N SER A 16 -5.85 -7.70 -16.83
CA SER A 16 -5.02 -7.37 -17.99
C SER A 16 -5.75 -7.67 -19.30
N LEU A 17 -6.39 -8.84 -19.41
CA LEU A 17 -7.19 -9.23 -20.57
C LEU A 17 -8.36 -8.27 -20.80
N ASN A 18 -9.12 -7.93 -19.75
CA ASN A 18 -10.23 -6.97 -19.85
C ASN A 18 -9.77 -5.56 -20.29
N TYR A 19 -8.56 -5.16 -19.92
CA TYR A 19 -7.98 -3.87 -20.30
C TYR A 19 -7.46 -3.84 -21.74
N HIS A 20 -6.80 -4.91 -22.19
CA HIS A 20 -6.15 -4.98 -23.51
C HIS A 20 -7.02 -5.59 -24.62
N GLY A 21 -8.16 -6.19 -24.25
CA GLY A 21 -9.14 -6.71 -25.21
C GLY A 21 -8.79 -8.09 -25.77
N GLN A 22 -9.64 -8.53 -26.71
CA GLN A 22 -9.54 -9.85 -27.35
C GLN A 22 -8.19 -10.09 -28.05
N MET A 23 -7.47 -9.04 -28.46
CA MET A 23 -6.18 -9.22 -29.11
C MET A 23 -5.13 -9.79 -28.13
N LEU A 24 -5.13 -9.35 -26.86
CA LEU A 24 -4.24 -9.95 -25.85
C LEU A 24 -4.66 -11.38 -25.55
N GLN A 25 -5.97 -11.66 -25.47
CA GLN A 25 -6.49 -13.01 -25.29
C GLN A 25 -5.99 -13.96 -26.39
N LYS A 26 -6.16 -13.59 -27.66
CA LYS A 26 -5.67 -14.39 -28.80
C LYS A 26 -4.16 -14.57 -28.75
N THR A 27 -3.41 -13.52 -28.42
CA THR A 27 -1.94 -13.60 -28.29
C THR A 27 -1.56 -14.58 -27.18
N TRP A 28 -2.25 -14.54 -26.04
CA TRP A 28 -2.06 -15.47 -24.92
C TRP A 28 -2.30 -16.91 -25.34
N GLU A 29 -3.48 -17.20 -25.91
CA GLU A 29 -3.85 -18.55 -26.36
C GLU A 29 -2.91 -19.08 -27.46
N SER A 30 -2.29 -18.21 -28.25
CA SER A 30 -1.34 -18.60 -29.29
C SER A 30 0.07 -18.88 -28.78
N GLU A 31 0.56 -18.13 -27.79
CA GLU A 31 1.93 -18.26 -27.29
C GLU A 31 2.03 -19.16 -26.04
N LYS A 32 0.97 -19.25 -25.24
CA LYS A 32 0.86 -20.16 -24.10
C LYS A 32 -0.07 -21.31 -24.49
N SER A 33 0.43 -22.55 -24.40
CA SER A 33 -0.39 -23.76 -24.63
C SER A 33 -1.43 -24.00 -23.52
N ASP A 34 -1.37 -23.23 -22.43
CA ASP A 34 -2.32 -23.30 -21.34
C ASP A 34 -3.60 -22.54 -21.63
N ASN A 35 -4.72 -23.25 -21.48
CA ASN A 35 -6.05 -22.70 -21.66
C ASN A 35 -6.40 -21.80 -20.45
N LEU A 36 -6.80 -20.56 -20.71
CA LEU A 36 -7.27 -19.58 -19.71
C LEU A 36 -8.38 -20.16 -18.82
N GLN A 37 -9.22 -21.06 -19.37
CA GLN A 37 -10.26 -21.76 -18.62
C GLN A 37 -9.69 -22.68 -17.53
N LYS A 38 -8.54 -23.33 -17.77
CA LYS A 38 -7.84 -24.15 -16.76
C LYS A 38 -7.28 -23.30 -15.63
N MET A 39 -7.00 -22.02 -15.89
CA MET A 39 -6.59 -21.03 -14.89
C MET A 39 -7.78 -20.40 -14.14
N GLY A 40 -9.01 -20.89 -14.39
CA GLY A 40 -10.23 -20.36 -13.77
C GLY A 40 -10.68 -19.00 -14.32
N ILE A 41 -10.09 -18.53 -15.42
CA ILE A 41 -10.41 -17.25 -16.04
C ILE A 41 -11.52 -17.47 -17.06
N ASN A 42 -12.74 -17.10 -16.67
CA ASN A 42 -13.95 -17.22 -17.49
C ASN A 42 -14.66 -15.86 -17.57
N ASN A 43 -15.54 -15.69 -18.56
CA ASN A 43 -16.45 -14.54 -18.68
C ASN A 43 -15.74 -13.16 -18.71
N LEU A 44 -14.86 -12.96 -19.69
CA LEU A 44 -14.22 -11.66 -19.93
C LEU A 44 -15.20 -10.71 -20.67
N GLU A 45 -15.56 -9.60 -20.02
CA GLU A 45 -16.55 -8.65 -20.53
C GLU A 45 -15.95 -7.56 -21.44
N PHE A 46 -14.65 -7.28 -21.30
CA PHE A 46 -13.91 -6.28 -22.08
C PHE A 46 -14.50 -4.85 -22.07
N THR A 47 -15.37 -4.51 -21.12
CA THR A 47 -16.02 -3.19 -21.02
C THR A 47 -15.00 -2.06 -20.96
N VAL A 48 -13.92 -2.25 -20.19
CA VAL A 48 -12.82 -1.28 -20.06
C VAL A 48 -12.12 -1.05 -21.40
N TYR A 49 -11.86 -2.11 -22.17
CA TYR A 49 -11.30 -2.00 -23.51
C TYR A 49 -12.25 -1.24 -24.46
N GLN A 50 -13.55 -1.56 -24.46
CA GLN A 50 -14.53 -0.90 -25.33
C GLN A 50 -14.62 0.61 -25.08
N GLN A 51 -14.51 1.05 -23.82
CA GLN A 51 -14.48 2.47 -23.48
C GLN A 51 -13.20 3.17 -23.97
N ARG A 52 -12.07 2.46 -24.00
CA ARG A 52 -10.77 3.00 -24.38
C ARG A 52 -10.48 2.94 -25.87
N GLN A 53 -11.11 2.02 -26.61
CA GLN A 53 -10.79 1.77 -28.03
C GLN A 53 -10.92 3.03 -28.89
N LYS A 54 -11.82 3.97 -28.54
CA LYS A 54 -12.00 5.26 -29.22
C LYS A 54 -10.76 6.17 -29.17
N TYR A 55 -9.88 5.96 -28.20
CA TYR A 55 -8.62 6.70 -28.05
C TYR A 55 -7.40 5.93 -28.59
N LEU A 56 -7.60 4.72 -29.15
CA LEU A 56 -6.50 3.91 -29.68
C LEU A 56 -6.26 4.24 -31.15
N SER A 57 -5.24 5.05 -31.42
CA SER A 57 -4.84 5.40 -32.80
C SER A 57 -4.45 4.17 -33.62
N PHE A 58 -4.80 4.15 -34.91
CA PHE A 58 -4.34 3.12 -35.83
C PHE A 58 -2.81 3.08 -35.98
N GLN A 59 -2.16 4.25 -35.91
CA GLN A 59 -0.70 4.37 -36.04
C GLN A 59 0.07 3.60 -34.96
N ASP A 60 -0.51 3.44 -33.77
CA ASP A 60 0.12 2.72 -32.66
C ASP A 60 -0.24 1.22 -32.61
N ARG A 61 -0.95 0.68 -33.61
CA ARG A 61 -1.36 -0.73 -33.64
C ARG A 61 -0.18 -1.69 -33.48
N GLY A 62 0.93 -1.44 -34.19
CA GLY A 62 2.13 -2.26 -34.09
C GLY A 62 2.78 -2.22 -32.70
N LYS A 63 2.81 -1.04 -32.06
CA LYS A 63 3.32 -0.90 -30.69
C LYS A 63 2.46 -1.64 -29.68
N ARG A 64 1.13 -1.57 -29.83
CA ARG A 64 0.18 -2.31 -28.98
C ARG A 64 0.36 -3.81 -29.10
N LEU A 65 0.57 -4.33 -30.31
CA LEU A 65 0.84 -5.76 -30.51
C LEU A 65 2.13 -6.19 -29.81
N LYS A 66 3.21 -5.41 -29.96
CA LYS A 66 4.48 -5.68 -29.25
C LYS A 66 4.30 -5.68 -27.74
N LEU A 67 3.52 -4.75 -27.19
CA LEU A 67 3.18 -4.71 -25.76
C LEU A 67 2.41 -5.98 -25.33
N GLN A 68 1.42 -6.41 -26.11
CA GLN A 68 0.65 -7.61 -25.80
C GLN A 68 1.52 -8.87 -25.81
N GLN A 69 2.40 -9.02 -26.81
CA GLN A 69 3.39 -10.09 -26.86
C GLN A 69 4.34 -10.05 -25.65
N PHE A 70 4.80 -8.86 -25.28
CA PHE A 70 5.64 -8.68 -24.10
C PHE A 70 4.93 -9.14 -22.82
N ILE A 71 3.66 -8.75 -22.62
CA ILE A 71 2.84 -9.17 -21.46
C ILE A 71 2.74 -10.69 -21.38
N VAL A 72 2.48 -11.37 -22.51
CA VAL A 72 2.37 -12.84 -22.54
C VAL A 72 3.72 -13.49 -22.23
N LYS A 73 4.80 -13.05 -22.89
CA LYS A 73 6.16 -13.59 -22.68
C LYS A 73 6.67 -13.39 -21.25
N LYS A 74 6.31 -12.27 -20.63
CA LYS A 74 6.72 -11.90 -19.26
C LYS A 74 5.65 -12.17 -18.21
N SER A 75 4.62 -12.94 -18.56
CA SER A 75 3.51 -13.27 -17.67
C SER A 75 3.95 -13.86 -16.33
N ASN A 76 4.98 -14.71 -16.32
CA ASN A 76 5.51 -15.30 -15.09
C ASN A 76 6.10 -14.27 -14.13
N GLU A 77 6.70 -13.19 -14.65
CA GLU A 77 7.27 -12.11 -13.83
C GLU A 77 6.19 -11.06 -13.48
N LEU A 78 5.24 -10.82 -14.40
CA LEU A 78 4.22 -9.77 -14.25
C LEU A 78 3.02 -10.19 -13.39
N PHE A 79 2.69 -11.48 -13.34
CA PHE A 79 1.51 -12.01 -12.64
C PHE A 79 1.87 -12.94 -11.48
N ASP A 80 3.12 -12.93 -11.01
CA ASP A 80 3.53 -13.63 -9.81
C ASP A 80 2.87 -12.97 -8.57
N PRO A 81 2.02 -13.70 -7.82
CA PRO A 81 1.37 -13.16 -6.63
C PRO A 81 2.35 -12.76 -5.53
N ASN A 82 3.57 -13.30 -5.54
CA ASN A 82 4.59 -13.01 -4.52
C ASN A 82 5.34 -11.70 -4.79
N VAL A 83 5.30 -11.16 -6.01
CA VAL A 83 5.89 -9.82 -6.31
C VAL A 83 5.25 -8.74 -5.43
N MET A 84 3.96 -8.89 -5.10
CA MET A 84 3.25 -7.98 -4.19
C MET A 84 3.60 -8.21 -2.71
N GLN A 85 4.15 -9.38 -2.33
CA GLN A 85 4.51 -9.71 -0.95
C GLN A 85 5.89 -9.17 -0.55
N ILE A 86 6.77 -8.86 -1.52
CA ILE A 86 8.10 -8.27 -1.27
C ILE A 86 7.99 -6.90 -0.57
N GLU A 87 6.82 -6.24 -0.60
CA GLU A 87 6.60 -4.95 0.06
C GLU A 87 6.39 -5.03 1.59
N GLU A 88 5.99 -6.18 2.16
CA GLU A 88 5.62 -6.28 3.58
C GLU A 88 6.82 -6.22 4.55
N THR A 89 8.07 -6.30 4.05
CA THR A 89 9.28 -6.22 4.89
C THR A 89 9.86 -4.80 4.99
N ARG A 90 9.13 -3.78 4.54
CA ARG A 90 9.61 -2.39 4.58
C ARG A 90 9.27 -1.77 5.93
N SER A 91 10.13 -1.99 6.93
CA SER A 91 10.06 -1.25 8.19
C SER A 91 10.18 0.25 7.88
N ARG A 92 9.10 1.01 8.06
CA ARG A 92 9.18 2.48 7.99
C ARG A 92 9.85 2.95 9.29
N PRO A 93 11.06 3.55 9.24
CA PRO A 93 11.56 4.26 10.41
C PRO A 93 10.62 5.44 10.66
N VAL A 94 9.88 5.38 11.77
CA VAL A 94 9.01 6.46 12.27
C VAL A 94 9.87 7.47 13.00
N ASP A 95 10.86 8.04 12.30
CA ASP A 95 11.66 9.11 12.89
C ASP A 95 11.09 10.47 12.47
N SER A 96 10.65 11.20 13.48
CA SER A 96 10.01 12.52 13.38
C SER A 96 11.00 13.52 12.81
N GLY A 97 10.99 13.68 11.48
CA GLY A 97 11.87 14.61 10.78
C GLY A 97 12.21 14.20 9.36
N HIS A 98 12.09 12.92 9.01
CA HIS A 98 12.41 12.45 7.65
C HIS A 98 11.30 12.70 6.65
N PHE A 99 10.04 12.65 7.09
CA PHE A 99 8.86 12.94 6.27
C PHE A 99 7.74 13.45 7.18
N ALA A 100 6.69 14.03 6.58
CA ALA A 100 5.60 14.61 7.33
C ALA A 100 4.88 13.56 8.19
N LEU A 101 4.88 13.75 9.50
CA LEU A 101 4.00 13.01 10.41
C LEU A 101 2.69 13.78 10.53
N MET A 102 1.59 13.11 10.21
CA MET A 102 0.25 13.68 10.19
C MET A 102 -0.71 12.74 10.95
N PRO A 103 -1.79 13.27 11.53
CA PRO A 103 -2.94 12.45 11.90
C PRO A 103 -3.39 11.55 10.74
N PRO A 104 -4.01 10.38 11.02
CA PRO A 104 -4.62 9.55 9.99
C PRO A 104 -5.55 10.38 9.10
N PHE A 105 -5.57 10.15 7.80
CA PHE A 105 -6.33 10.99 6.86
C PHE A 105 -7.82 11.14 7.22
N GLY A 106 -8.43 10.09 7.79
CA GLY A 106 -9.80 10.13 8.31
C GLY A 106 -10.04 11.20 9.39
N TYR A 107 -9.00 11.63 10.10
CA TYR A 107 -9.04 12.75 11.05
C TYR A 107 -9.40 14.08 10.39
N PHE A 108 -9.24 14.25 9.08
CA PHE A 108 -9.60 15.48 8.37
C PHE A 108 -10.94 15.38 7.63
N LEU A 109 -11.46 14.17 7.50
CA LEU A 109 -12.74 13.93 6.85
C LEU A 109 -13.90 14.15 7.82
N SER A 110 -15.03 14.62 7.29
CA SER A 110 -16.29 14.74 8.04
C SER A 110 -17.23 13.60 7.64
N LEU A 111 -16.83 12.37 7.96
CA LEU A 111 -17.63 11.16 7.68
C LEU A 111 -18.49 10.82 8.90
N ASP A 112 -19.70 10.32 8.65
CA ASP A 112 -20.55 9.78 9.70
C ASP A 112 -19.99 8.47 10.28
N LYS A 113 -20.41 8.14 11.50
CA LYS A 113 -19.90 6.97 12.23
C LYS A 113 -20.22 5.66 11.53
N THR A 114 -21.38 5.55 10.89
CA THR A 114 -21.82 4.32 10.21
C THR A 114 -20.94 4.02 9.01
N SER A 115 -20.68 5.02 8.15
CA SER A 115 -19.79 4.87 7.01
C SER A 115 -18.36 4.51 7.42
N ARG A 116 -17.85 5.13 8.50
CA ARG A 116 -16.52 4.81 9.05
C ARG A 116 -16.44 3.39 9.60
N LEU A 117 -17.50 2.93 10.27
CA LEU A 117 -17.58 1.58 10.83
C LEU A 117 -17.63 0.52 9.72
N GLN A 118 -18.45 0.74 8.70
CA GLN A 118 -18.50 -0.14 7.52
C GLN A 118 -17.14 -0.22 6.82
N HIS A 119 -16.50 0.92 6.59
CA HIS A 119 -15.18 0.96 5.99
C HIS A 119 -14.13 0.23 6.85
N LEU A 120 -14.16 0.40 8.18
CA LEU A 120 -13.26 -0.32 9.08
C LEU A 120 -13.34 -1.83 8.88
N PHE A 121 -14.55 -2.41 8.87
CA PHE A 121 -14.74 -3.85 8.69
C PHE A 121 -14.41 -4.33 7.26
N GLN A 122 -14.37 -3.44 6.26
CA GLN A 122 -13.91 -3.77 4.91
C GLN A 122 -12.38 -3.86 4.81
N ILE A 123 -11.66 -3.04 5.58
CA ILE A 123 -10.19 -2.97 5.50
C ILE A 123 -9.48 -3.84 6.53
N LEU A 124 -10.14 -4.19 7.63
CA LEU A 124 -9.57 -4.98 8.71
C LEU A 124 -9.30 -6.42 8.26
N LYS A 125 -8.08 -6.90 8.49
CA LYS A 125 -7.62 -8.22 8.09
C LYS A 125 -7.12 -9.04 9.27
N ILE A 126 -7.13 -10.36 9.09
CA ILE A 126 -6.47 -11.29 10.02
C ILE A 126 -4.97 -10.95 10.06
N GLY A 127 -4.40 -10.86 11.26
CA GLY A 127 -3.01 -10.47 11.49
C GLY A 127 -2.82 -8.97 11.77
N ASP A 128 -3.82 -8.13 11.54
CA ASP A 128 -3.74 -6.71 11.92
C ASP A 128 -3.59 -6.57 13.44
N ALA A 129 -2.80 -5.60 13.88
CA ALA A 129 -2.69 -5.26 15.29
C ALA A 129 -3.78 -4.26 15.70
N ILE A 130 -4.43 -4.47 16.83
CA ILE A 130 -5.40 -3.56 17.42
C ILE A 130 -4.98 -3.17 18.85
N ILE A 131 -5.11 -1.90 19.19
CA ILE A 131 -4.91 -1.39 20.55
C ILE A 131 -6.28 -1.12 21.14
N SER A 132 -6.54 -1.69 22.32
CA SER A 132 -7.86 -1.70 22.94
C SER A 132 -7.80 -1.49 24.45
N ASN A 133 -8.86 -0.91 25.01
CA ASN A 133 -9.09 -0.85 26.44
C ASN A 133 -9.86 -2.08 26.92
N VAL A 134 -9.43 -2.71 28.02
CA VAL A 134 -10.17 -3.78 28.67
C VAL A 134 -11.40 -3.20 29.36
N THR A 135 -12.59 -3.53 28.86
CA THR A 135 -13.85 -3.05 29.45
C THR A 135 -14.40 -4.02 30.48
N THR A 136 -14.29 -5.33 30.21
CA THR A 136 -14.76 -6.36 31.13
C THR A 136 -13.85 -7.57 31.08
N LYS A 137 -13.60 -8.16 32.24
CA LYS A 137 -12.91 -9.45 32.40
C LYS A 137 -13.92 -10.47 32.90
N ASN A 138 -14.05 -11.59 32.20
CA ASN A 138 -14.89 -12.72 32.61
C ASN A 138 -14.12 -14.05 32.47
N ASN A 139 -14.76 -15.16 32.81
CA ASN A 139 -14.11 -16.49 32.74
C ASN A 139 -13.78 -16.92 31.30
N ALA A 140 -14.54 -16.43 30.32
CA ALA A 140 -14.36 -16.75 28.91
C ALA A 140 -13.21 -15.95 28.26
N GLY A 141 -12.86 -14.79 28.82
CA GLY A 141 -11.78 -13.94 28.32
C GLY A 141 -11.97 -12.47 28.66
N LEU A 142 -11.42 -11.62 27.79
CA LEU A 142 -11.51 -10.17 27.89
C LEU A 142 -12.48 -9.62 26.85
N ILE A 143 -13.36 -8.72 27.28
CA ILE A 143 -14.13 -7.85 26.40
C ILE A 143 -13.36 -6.53 26.30
N LEU A 144 -13.14 -6.09 25.07
CA LEU A 144 -12.28 -4.97 24.75
C LEU A 144 -13.07 -3.92 23.96
N LYS A 145 -12.77 -2.64 24.20
CA LYS A 145 -13.16 -1.52 23.34
C LYS A 145 -11.95 -1.15 22.50
N VAL A 146 -12.05 -1.28 21.18
CA VAL A 146 -10.96 -0.94 20.26
C VAL A 146 -10.82 0.58 20.20
N VAL A 147 -9.59 1.04 20.37
CA VAL A 147 -9.23 2.46 20.41
C VAL A 147 -8.52 2.85 19.11
N CYS A 148 -7.63 1.97 18.64
CA CYS A 148 -6.80 2.19 17.47
C CYS A 148 -6.58 0.86 16.72
N VAL A 149 -6.56 0.92 15.40
CA VAL A 149 -6.15 -0.19 14.53
C VAL A 149 -4.85 0.15 13.85
N GLY A 150 -3.95 -0.82 13.74
CA GLY A 150 -2.64 -0.70 13.15
C GLY A 150 -1.59 -0.07 14.08
N LEU A 151 -0.34 -0.49 13.89
CA LEU A 151 0.83 0.09 14.53
C LEU A 151 1.59 1.05 13.60
N GLU A 152 1.50 0.82 12.29
CA GLU A 152 2.16 1.62 11.25
C GLU A 152 1.13 2.41 10.42
N ASN A 153 0.09 1.74 9.92
CA ASN A 153 -1.06 2.39 9.28
C ASN A 153 -2.18 2.54 10.30
N VAL A 154 -2.14 3.67 11.00
CA VAL A 154 -2.96 3.94 12.19
C VAL A 154 -4.36 4.40 11.77
N TYR A 155 -5.39 3.78 12.35
CA TYR A 155 -6.78 4.23 12.28
C TYR A 155 -7.32 4.47 13.68
N SER A 156 -7.70 5.72 13.99
CA SER A 156 -8.36 6.05 15.25
C SER A 156 -9.85 5.68 15.17
N VAL A 157 -10.29 4.86 16.13
CA VAL A 157 -11.66 4.29 16.17
C VAL A 157 -12.30 4.40 17.57
N ASP A 158 -11.72 5.18 18.47
CA ASP A 158 -12.20 5.33 19.85
C ASP A 158 -13.65 5.84 19.94
N ASP A 159 -14.07 6.66 18.98
CA ASP A 159 -15.41 7.24 18.92
C ASP A 159 -16.48 6.30 18.30
N LEU A 160 -16.04 5.19 17.69
CA LEU A 160 -16.90 4.22 16.99
C LEU A 160 -17.43 3.11 17.91
N ASN A 161 -16.91 3.00 19.15
CA ASN A 161 -17.32 1.98 20.13
C ASN A 161 -17.20 0.53 19.62
N VAL A 162 -16.19 0.25 18.80
CA VAL A 162 -15.92 -1.08 18.25
C VAL A 162 -15.55 -2.04 19.38
N LYS A 163 -16.19 -3.22 19.39
CA LYS A 163 -15.97 -4.25 20.42
C LYS A 163 -15.13 -5.39 19.88
N ALA A 164 -14.16 -5.82 20.67
CA ALA A 164 -13.38 -7.03 20.40
C ALA A 164 -13.46 -7.99 21.58
N PHE A 165 -13.31 -9.29 21.30
CA PHE A 165 -13.27 -10.34 22.31
C PHE A 165 -11.93 -11.09 22.21
N CYS A 166 -11.26 -11.25 23.35
CA CYS A 166 -10.03 -12.02 23.45
C CYS A 166 -10.26 -13.25 24.35
N PRO A 167 -10.33 -14.47 23.79
CA PRO A 167 -10.54 -15.69 24.58
C PRO A 167 -9.40 -15.96 25.55
N THR A 168 -9.69 -16.56 26.70
CA THR A 168 -8.66 -16.93 27.71
C THR A 168 -7.56 -17.82 27.13
N SER A 169 -7.88 -18.69 26.16
CA SER A 169 -6.91 -19.57 25.48
C SER A 169 -5.93 -18.83 24.56
N LYS A 170 -6.17 -17.54 24.28
CA LYS A 170 -5.36 -16.68 23.41
C LYS A 170 -4.69 -15.53 24.16
N LEU A 171 -4.79 -15.52 25.49
CA LEU A 171 -4.11 -14.56 26.35
C LEU A 171 -2.66 -14.96 26.61
N ILE A 172 -1.81 -13.95 26.78
CA ILE A 172 -0.48 -14.11 27.37
C ILE A 172 -0.48 -13.49 28.78
N SER A 173 0.56 -13.74 29.58
CA SER A 173 0.71 -13.05 30.86
C SER A 173 0.92 -11.55 30.65
N ALA A 174 0.20 -10.71 31.40
CA ALA A 174 0.44 -9.28 31.36
C ALA A 174 1.76 -8.99 32.07
N VAL A 175 2.72 -8.37 31.39
CA VAL A 175 4.02 -8.01 31.96
C VAL A 175 4.04 -6.50 32.16
N ASP A 176 4.28 -6.05 33.39
CA ASP A 176 4.38 -4.62 33.69
C ASP A 176 5.77 -4.05 33.32
N LYS A 177 5.93 -2.72 33.45
CA LYS A 177 7.21 -2.04 33.18
C LYS A 177 8.38 -2.53 34.06
N LYS A 178 8.10 -3.27 35.14
CA LYS A 178 9.11 -3.87 36.05
C LYS A 178 9.38 -5.34 35.71
N ASN A 179 8.93 -5.81 34.54
CA ASN A 179 8.99 -7.21 34.13
C ASN A 179 8.30 -8.17 35.11
N GLN A 180 7.31 -7.70 35.85
CA GLN A 180 6.51 -8.54 36.74
C GLN A 180 5.23 -8.99 36.03
N SER A 181 5.02 -10.30 36.04
CA SER A 181 3.81 -10.90 35.51
C SER A 181 2.62 -10.64 36.44
N ARG A 182 1.55 -10.08 35.90
CA ARG A 182 0.26 -9.91 36.58
C ARG A 182 -0.90 -10.34 35.69
N SER A 183 -2.09 -10.36 36.29
CA SER A 183 -3.33 -10.55 35.52
C SER A 183 -3.79 -9.23 34.92
N PHE A 184 -4.43 -9.26 33.75
CA PHE A 184 -5.12 -8.10 33.18
C PHE A 184 -6.23 -7.61 34.11
N MET A 185 -6.39 -6.29 34.14
CA MET A 185 -7.37 -5.52 34.90
C MET A 185 -8.27 -4.72 33.96
N VAL A 186 -9.45 -4.33 34.45
CA VAL A 186 -10.32 -3.38 33.75
C VAL A 186 -9.58 -2.05 33.59
N ASN A 187 -9.74 -1.41 32.44
CA ASN A 187 -9.03 -0.22 31.98
C ASN A 187 -7.55 -0.42 31.63
N ASP A 188 -7.03 -1.65 31.63
CA ASP A 188 -5.74 -1.91 31.02
C ASP A 188 -5.82 -1.65 29.50
N LEU A 189 -4.78 -1.02 28.96
CA LEU A 189 -4.55 -0.98 27.53
C LEU A 189 -3.86 -2.27 27.11
N VAL A 190 -4.33 -2.85 26.02
CA VAL A 190 -3.77 -4.08 25.46
C VAL A 190 -3.58 -3.95 23.96
N CYS A 191 -2.54 -4.58 23.44
CA CYS A 191 -2.31 -4.76 22.02
C CYS A 191 -2.55 -6.23 21.65
N CYS A 192 -3.45 -6.46 20.70
CA CYS A 192 -3.85 -7.78 20.24
C CYS A 192 -3.68 -7.90 18.73
N GLU A 193 -3.45 -9.11 18.23
CA GLU A 193 -3.60 -9.43 16.82
C GLU A 193 -5.07 -9.82 16.53
N VAL A 194 -5.57 -9.43 15.36
CA VAL A 194 -6.87 -9.88 14.85
C VAL A 194 -6.75 -11.33 14.40
N LEU A 195 -7.58 -12.20 14.98
CA LEU A 195 -7.68 -13.62 14.63
C LEU A 195 -8.84 -13.88 13.67
N GLU A 196 -9.94 -13.15 13.84
CA GLU A 196 -11.15 -13.30 13.05
C GLU A 196 -11.93 -11.98 13.03
N VAL A 197 -12.54 -11.68 11.90
CA VAL A 197 -13.42 -10.51 11.71
C VAL A 197 -14.79 -11.04 11.30
N ILE A 198 -15.85 -10.64 12.00
CA ILE A 198 -17.24 -11.01 11.71
C ILE A 198 -18.01 -9.71 11.41
N PRO A 199 -18.00 -9.23 10.16
CA PRO A 199 -18.59 -7.95 9.78
C PRO A 199 -20.08 -7.84 10.07
N GLU A 200 -20.85 -8.92 9.88
CA GLU A 200 -22.31 -8.93 10.03
C GLU A 200 -22.75 -8.66 11.48
N CYS A 201 -21.89 -8.99 12.43
CA CYS A 201 -22.12 -8.79 13.86
C CYS A 201 -21.25 -7.66 14.45
N GLU A 202 -20.49 -6.94 13.61
CA GLU A 202 -19.52 -5.93 14.03
C GLU A 202 -18.59 -6.42 15.16
N LYS A 203 -18.14 -7.68 15.05
CA LYS A 203 -17.40 -8.37 16.10
C LYS A 203 -16.01 -8.74 15.61
N ILE A 204 -15.03 -8.51 16.48
CA ILE A 204 -13.63 -8.90 16.24
C ILE A 204 -13.23 -9.94 17.28
N ILE A 205 -12.65 -11.05 16.84
CA ILE A 205 -11.96 -12.01 17.73
C ILE A 205 -10.46 -11.73 17.62
N CYS A 206 -9.80 -11.56 18.76
CA CYS A 206 -8.40 -11.19 18.82
C CYS A 206 -7.62 -12.04 19.82
N GLY A 207 -6.29 -12.03 19.70
CA GLY A 207 -5.37 -12.80 20.54
C GLY A 207 -4.08 -12.05 20.81
N MET A 208 -3.24 -12.60 21.68
CA MET A 208 -1.94 -12.00 22.04
C MET A 208 -0.76 -12.93 21.75
N SER A 209 -1.00 -14.07 21.09
CA SER A 209 0.01 -15.12 20.89
C SER A 209 0.96 -14.88 19.71
N GLY A 210 0.64 -13.96 18.80
CA GLY A 210 1.44 -13.67 17.61
C GLY A 210 1.40 -14.81 16.59
N THR A 211 0.22 -15.38 16.38
CA THR A 211 -0.10 -16.49 15.48
C THR A 211 0.06 -16.07 14.01
N TYR A 212 -0.41 -14.86 13.68
CA TYR A 212 -0.43 -14.35 12.31
C TYR A 212 0.53 -13.17 12.13
N SER A 213 0.80 -12.40 13.20
CA SER A 213 1.72 -11.27 13.16
C SER A 213 3.02 -11.56 13.89
N SER A 214 3.97 -12.20 13.19
CA SER A 214 5.31 -12.45 13.73
C SER A 214 6.09 -11.15 13.99
N ILE A 215 5.89 -10.15 13.12
CA ILE A 215 6.56 -8.84 13.17
C ILE A 215 6.14 -8.04 14.40
N HIS A 216 4.86 -8.09 14.78
CA HIS A 216 4.33 -7.32 15.92
C HIS A 216 4.30 -8.11 17.23
N ARG A 217 4.77 -9.35 17.23
CA ARG A 217 4.69 -10.26 18.39
C ARG A 217 5.26 -9.66 19.67
N ALA A 218 6.36 -8.91 19.57
CA ALA A 218 7.01 -8.26 20.72
C ALA A 218 6.16 -7.14 21.36
N ARG A 219 5.16 -6.61 20.66
CA ARG A 219 4.29 -5.52 21.11
C ARG A 219 2.92 -6.01 21.61
N LEU A 220 2.62 -7.31 21.48
CA LEU A 220 1.35 -7.90 21.94
C LEU A 220 1.33 -8.03 23.47
N GLY A 221 0.12 -7.95 24.05
CA GLY A 221 -0.08 -8.03 25.49
C GLY A 221 -0.41 -6.68 26.12
N LEU A 222 0.12 -6.43 27.32
CA LEU A 222 -0.09 -5.16 28.02
C LEU A 222 0.58 -4.03 27.24
N PHE A 223 -0.17 -2.94 27.04
CA PHE A 223 0.24 -1.80 26.25
C PHE A 223 0.24 -0.52 27.11
N HIS A 224 1.19 0.38 26.88
CA HIS A 224 1.27 1.64 27.63
C HIS A 224 0.92 2.85 26.75
N PRO A 225 0.29 3.90 27.30
CA PRO A 225 -0.06 5.10 26.54
C PRO A 225 1.12 5.80 25.85
N GLU A 226 2.32 5.70 26.43
CA GLU A 226 3.55 6.26 25.85
C GLU A 226 3.89 5.61 24.49
N ASP A 227 3.51 4.35 24.30
CA ASP A 227 3.82 3.53 23.13
C ASP A 227 2.83 3.72 21.97
N PHE A 228 1.81 4.57 22.14
CA PHE A 228 0.87 4.89 21.06
C PHE A 228 1.64 5.43 19.84
N PRO A 229 1.27 5.00 18.62
CA PRO A 229 1.82 5.58 17.41
C PRO A 229 1.65 7.09 17.37
N GLU A 230 2.66 7.81 16.89
CA GLU A 230 2.64 9.27 16.82
C GLU A 230 1.44 9.83 16.02
N PRO A 231 1.04 9.24 14.87
CA PRO A 231 -0.18 9.65 14.17
C PRO A 231 -1.44 9.58 15.04
N TYR A 232 -1.54 8.58 15.93
CA TYR A 232 -2.68 8.45 16.83
C TYR A 232 -2.68 9.58 17.87
N LYS A 233 -1.51 9.90 18.44
CA LYS A 233 -1.38 10.99 19.42
C LYS A 233 -1.76 12.34 18.82
N LEU A 234 -1.28 12.64 17.61
CA LEU A 234 -1.67 13.85 16.87
C LEU A 234 -3.19 13.92 16.61
N ALA A 235 -3.85 12.77 16.41
CA ALA A 235 -5.30 12.72 16.22
C ALA A 235 -6.12 12.94 17.51
N GLN A 236 -5.50 12.86 18.69
CA GLN A 236 -6.16 13.20 19.96
C GLN A 236 -6.16 14.70 20.24
N GLU A 237 -5.30 15.46 19.56
CA GLU A 237 -5.28 16.91 19.66
C GLU A 237 -6.53 17.51 18.99
N PRO A 238 -7.09 18.60 19.54
CA PRO A 238 -8.28 19.23 18.98
C PRO A 238 -8.03 19.68 17.54
N ARG A 239 -9.00 19.40 16.66
CA ARG A 239 -8.96 19.79 15.24
C ARG A 239 -9.04 21.31 15.12
N THR A 240 -7.88 21.93 15.15
CA THR A 240 -7.70 23.39 15.09
C THR A 240 -7.42 23.86 13.67
N GLU A 241 -6.85 23.00 12.82
CA GLU A 241 -6.32 23.38 11.51
C GLU A 241 -6.71 22.37 10.41
N HIS A 242 -6.73 22.84 9.17
CA HIS A 242 -6.96 21.99 7.99
C HIS A 242 -5.71 21.19 7.62
N TYR A 243 -5.89 20.14 6.83
CA TYR A 243 -4.83 19.21 6.42
C TYR A 243 -3.60 19.93 5.87
N GLU A 244 -3.79 20.86 4.93
CA GLU A 244 -2.71 21.59 4.25
C GLU A 244 -1.88 22.44 5.23
N SER A 245 -2.54 23.19 6.11
CA SER A 245 -1.85 24.04 7.09
C SER A 245 -1.01 23.22 8.08
N MET A 246 -1.51 22.07 8.53
CA MET A 246 -0.75 21.18 9.41
C MET A 246 0.41 20.50 8.66
N LEU A 247 0.22 20.16 7.38
CA LEU A 247 1.26 19.58 6.54
C LEU A 247 2.41 20.56 6.32
N GLU A 248 2.10 21.81 5.96
CA GLU A 248 3.10 22.87 5.71
C GLU A 248 3.92 23.23 6.96
N LYS A 249 3.35 23.05 8.17
CA LYS A 249 4.07 23.24 9.44
C LYS A 249 4.94 22.06 9.83
N SER A 250 4.72 20.89 9.23
CA SER A 250 5.45 19.67 9.57
C SER A 250 6.92 19.83 9.18
N VAL A 251 7.83 19.63 10.13
CA VAL A 251 9.28 19.68 9.89
C VAL A 251 9.70 18.67 8.82
N GLY A 252 9.08 17.49 8.84
CA GLY A 252 9.36 16.45 7.85
C GLY A 252 8.82 16.74 6.46
N PHE A 253 7.78 17.57 6.32
CA PHE A 253 7.32 18.04 5.01
C PHE A 253 8.34 18.99 4.38
N ASN A 254 8.87 19.91 5.18
CA ASN A 254 9.87 20.90 4.76
C ASN A 254 11.30 20.33 4.67
N ASN A 255 11.50 19.05 5.02
CA ASN A 255 12.80 18.42 4.89
C ASN A 255 13.16 18.27 3.40
N PRO A 256 14.28 18.84 2.91
CA PRO A 256 14.70 18.70 1.51
C PRO A 256 14.93 17.24 1.07
N ASN A 257 15.22 16.35 2.02
CA ASN A 257 15.42 14.92 1.78
C ASN A 257 14.14 14.09 1.93
N SER A 258 12.97 14.71 2.18
CA SER A 258 11.72 13.98 2.43
C SER A 258 11.33 13.04 1.31
N ILE A 259 11.46 13.50 0.06
CA ILE A 259 11.20 12.70 -1.15
C ILE A 259 12.13 11.49 -1.20
N ASN A 260 13.43 11.67 -0.92
CA ASN A 260 14.40 10.57 -0.91
C ASN A 260 14.08 9.56 0.20
N CYS A 261 13.73 10.04 1.39
CA CYS A 261 13.37 9.19 2.53
C CYS A 261 12.12 8.36 2.24
N LEU A 262 11.06 9.01 1.71
CA LEU A 262 9.83 8.32 1.29
C LEU A 262 10.11 7.33 0.17
N SER A 263 10.85 7.74 -0.85
CA SER A 263 11.26 6.89 -1.96
C SER A 263 12.00 5.64 -1.46
N ASN A 264 12.98 5.79 -0.59
CA ASN A 264 13.69 4.68 0.05
C ASN A 264 12.73 3.78 0.86
N SER A 265 11.84 4.37 1.67
CA SER A 265 10.86 3.63 2.48
C SER A 265 9.84 2.84 1.63
N MET A 266 9.56 3.32 0.42
CA MET A 266 8.73 2.65 -0.58
C MET A 266 9.54 1.75 -1.51
N GLY A 267 10.83 1.54 -1.24
CA GLY A 267 11.72 0.75 -2.11
C GLY A 267 11.98 1.35 -3.50
N LEU A 268 11.54 2.59 -3.73
CA LEU A 268 11.75 3.37 -4.96
C LEU A 268 13.11 4.11 -4.97
N GLY A 269 13.84 4.06 -3.85
CA GLY A 269 15.15 4.68 -3.68
C GLY A 269 16.26 4.17 -4.59
N GLN A 270 16.08 2.97 -5.16
CA GLN A 270 16.94 2.46 -6.21
C GLN A 270 16.45 2.98 -7.57
N LEU A 271 17.33 3.71 -8.27
CA LEU A 271 17.08 4.24 -9.62
C LEU A 271 16.75 3.16 -10.69
N HIS A 272 16.91 1.88 -10.34
CA HIS A 272 16.77 0.73 -11.23
C HIS A 272 15.88 -0.36 -10.61
N PHE A 273 14.73 0.03 -10.06
CA PHE A 273 13.75 -0.93 -9.56
C PHE A 273 12.82 -1.39 -10.69
N SER A 274 12.84 -2.69 -10.97
CA SER A 274 11.89 -3.37 -11.85
C SER A 274 11.49 -4.71 -11.23
N ASN A 275 10.23 -5.09 -11.42
CA ASN A 275 9.77 -6.44 -11.13
C ASN A 275 10.45 -7.49 -12.02
N MET A 276 11.13 -7.04 -13.08
CA MET A 276 11.93 -7.87 -13.96
C MET A 276 13.41 -7.66 -13.63
N VAL A 277 14.04 -8.66 -13.00
CA VAL A 277 15.44 -8.55 -12.53
C VAL A 277 16.41 -8.17 -13.66
N ALA A 278 16.16 -8.62 -14.89
CA ALA A 278 16.96 -8.27 -16.05
C ALA A 278 16.93 -6.77 -16.42
N LEU A 279 15.95 -6.02 -15.92
CA LEU A 279 15.83 -4.57 -16.08
C LEU A 279 16.41 -3.78 -14.91
N ASN A 280 16.94 -4.45 -13.88
CA ASN A 280 17.57 -3.82 -12.73
C ASN A 280 19.01 -3.42 -13.07
N GLY A 281 19.16 -2.37 -13.88
CA GLY A 281 20.45 -1.79 -14.19
C GLY A 281 20.41 -0.78 -15.32
N ARG A 282 21.59 -0.29 -15.70
CA ARG A 282 21.77 0.48 -16.93
C ARG A 282 22.08 -0.47 -18.08
N PHE A 283 21.45 -0.23 -19.21
CA PHE A 283 21.80 -0.88 -20.47
C PHE A 283 22.87 -0.07 -21.19
N PRO A 284 23.75 -0.70 -21.98
CA PRO A 284 24.63 0.02 -22.89
C PRO A 284 23.84 0.98 -23.78
N GLU A 285 24.34 2.20 -23.99
CA GLU A 285 23.62 3.21 -24.78
C GLU A 285 23.36 2.77 -26.24
N MET A 286 24.15 1.83 -26.75
CA MET A 286 23.95 1.24 -28.08
C MET A 286 22.69 0.38 -28.18
N GLU A 287 22.17 -0.11 -27.05
CA GLU A 287 20.98 -0.97 -26.98
C GLU A 287 19.68 -0.15 -26.78
N TYR A 288 19.79 1.18 -26.64
CA TYR A 288 18.60 2.02 -26.47
C TYR A 288 17.77 2.07 -27.75
N ALA A 289 16.44 2.00 -27.59
CA ALA A 289 15.52 2.12 -28.72
C ALA A 289 15.70 3.47 -29.44
N THR A 290 16.14 3.42 -30.68
CA THR A 290 16.45 4.59 -31.53
C THR A 290 15.28 5.55 -31.65
N GLU A 291 14.07 5.02 -31.81
CA GLU A 291 12.84 5.78 -31.95
C GLU A 291 12.47 6.49 -30.65
N LEU A 292 12.77 5.88 -29.50
CA LEU A 292 12.55 6.48 -28.19
C LEU A 292 13.54 7.62 -27.95
N ARG A 293 14.83 7.42 -28.29
CA ARG A 293 15.86 8.46 -28.25
C ARG A 293 15.50 9.63 -29.17
N GLN A 294 15.02 9.37 -30.39
CA GLN A 294 14.59 10.41 -31.32
C GLN A 294 13.37 11.20 -30.80
N ALA A 295 12.39 10.52 -30.19
CA ALA A 295 11.23 11.18 -29.59
C ALA A 295 11.62 12.03 -28.37
N GLN A 296 12.54 11.54 -27.52
CA GLN A 296 13.07 12.28 -26.37
C GLN A 296 13.87 13.50 -26.82
N ALA A 297 14.78 13.34 -27.78
CA ALA A 297 15.58 14.42 -28.33
C ALA A 297 14.69 15.52 -28.94
N THR A 298 13.66 15.12 -29.71
CA THR A 298 12.68 16.05 -30.27
C THR A 298 11.96 16.83 -29.15
N LYS A 299 11.50 16.16 -28.08
CA LYS A 299 10.84 16.83 -26.94
C LYS A 299 11.76 17.78 -26.18
N TRP A 300 13.02 17.39 -25.98
CA TRP A 300 14.03 18.26 -25.34
C TRP A 300 14.34 19.46 -26.20
N ALA A 301 14.47 19.30 -27.52
CA ALA A 301 14.65 20.40 -28.44
C ALA A 301 13.46 21.39 -28.38
N PHE A 302 12.22 20.89 -28.37
CA PHE A 302 11.04 21.76 -28.22
C PHE A 302 11.01 22.51 -26.89
N ARG A 303 11.39 21.84 -25.79
CA ARG A 303 11.43 22.47 -24.47
C ARG A 303 12.53 23.53 -24.39
N SER A 304 13.74 23.22 -24.86
CA SER A 304 14.85 24.18 -24.93
C SER A 304 14.48 25.42 -25.76
N VAL A 305 13.80 25.25 -26.89
CA VAL A 305 13.29 26.39 -27.68
C VAL A 305 12.24 27.20 -26.91
N ALA A 306 11.31 26.54 -26.22
CA ALA A 306 10.28 27.22 -25.43
C ALA A 306 10.90 28.02 -24.27
N ASP A 307 11.83 27.41 -23.53
CA ASP A 307 12.56 28.05 -22.43
C ASP A 307 13.38 29.23 -22.97
N GLY A 308 14.09 29.06 -24.10
CA GLY A 308 14.84 30.14 -24.75
C GLY A 308 13.97 31.33 -25.17
N ILE A 309 12.76 31.09 -25.68
CA ILE A 309 11.79 32.15 -26.00
C ILE A 309 11.33 32.88 -24.73
N GLU A 310 11.14 32.17 -23.62
CA GLU A 310 10.75 32.76 -22.34
C GLU A 310 11.86 33.64 -21.75
N HIS A 311 13.10 33.14 -21.74
CA HIS A 311 14.28 33.90 -21.31
C HIS A 311 14.52 35.15 -22.19
N PHE A 312 14.31 35.03 -23.51
CA PHE A 312 14.38 36.17 -24.43
C PHE A 312 13.32 37.23 -24.12
N LYS A 313 12.06 36.83 -23.91
CA LYS A 313 10.97 37.75 -23.53
C LYS A 313 11.19 38.44 -22.19
N ALA A 314 11.89 37.77 -21.26
CA ALA A 314 12.23 38.33 -19.96
C ALA A 314 13.50 39.21 -19.96
N GLY A 315 14.09 39.48 -21.13
CA GLY A 315 15.30 40.31 -21.26
C GLY A 315 16.60 39.62 -20.83
N ARG A 316 16.56 38.31 -20.52
CA ARG A 316 17.74 37.52 -20.13
C ARG A 316 18.39 36.93 -21.37
N GLN A 317 19.00 37.80 -22.18
CA GLN A 317 19.56 37.43 -23.49
C GLN A 317 20.64 36.35 -23.39
N THR A 318 21.46 36.35 -22.35
CA THR A 318 22.54 35.36 -22.15
C THR A 318 22.00 33.95 -21.88
N GLU A 319 20.87 33.83 -21.18
CA GLU A 319 20.23 32.54 -20.87
C GLU A 319 19.39 32.02 -22.04
N ALA A 320 18.94 32.89 -22.94
CA ALA A 320 18.12 32.52 -24.10
C ALA A 320 18.88 31.77 -25.20
N PHE A 321 20.22 31.83 -25.19
CA PHE A 321 21.10 31.20 -26.19
C PHE A 321 21.88 29.97 -25.66
N GLN A 322 21.65 29.55 -24.41
CA GLN A 322 22.19 28.32 -23.81
C GLN A 322 21.18 27.18 -23.86
#